data_AF-F5GTH7-F1
#
_entry.id   AF-F5GTH7-F1
#
_cell.length_a   1.000
_cell.length_b   1.000
_cell.length_c   1.000
_cell.angle_alpha   90.00
_cell.angle_beta   90.00
_cell.angle_gamma   90.00
#
_symmetry.space_group_name_H-M   'P 1'
#
loop_
_entity.id
_entity.type
_entity.pdbx_description
1 polymer ?
#
loop_
_entity_poly.entity_id
_entity_poly.type
_entity_poly.pdbx_seq_one_letter_code
_entity_poly.pdbx_strand_id
1 'polypeptide(L)'
;PTSNDVVKMILLANNRLTDAFIRDVQYVIISAIVRQVWTVCRCDWVDRFCIARSLYSMLNEMFDERTVRSTIKEIHHEVNMLRSASEQLWAKFDVEIWLRTGCCALLRSERAMQRVMDKLCTGINVIPLVKALSVDYLQSAEERFGQGLTDVAEVTPGEDGELRMVNKAIEAVLYETMQKKPTKISETRTRNTVS
;
A
#
# COMPACT_ATOMS: atom_id res chain seq x y z
N PRO A 1 20.75 -11.11 -12.57
CA PRO A 1 20.62 -10.44 -11.26
C PRO A 1 19.60 -11.15 -10.36
N THR A 2 19.97 -11.33 -9.10
CA THR A 2 19.06 -11.77 -8.03
C THR A 2 18.17 -10.61 -7.58
N SER A 3 17.09 -10.90 -6.84
CA SER A 3 16.24 -9.85 -6.25
C SER A 3 17.04 -8.92 -5.33
N ASN A 4 18.00 -9.46 -4.58
CA ASN A 4 18.87 -8.67 -3.71
C ASN A 4 19.76 -7.70 -4.50
N ASP A 5 20.25 -8.11 -5.69
CA ASP A 5 21.03 -7.21 -6.55
C ASP A 5 20.19 -6.00 -6.99
N VAL A 6 18.92 -6.23 -7.34
CA VAL A 6 17.96 -5.17 -7.72
C VAL A 6 17.70 -4.23 -6.55
N VAL A 7 17.51 -4.75 -5.34
CA VAL A 7 17.33 -3.95 -4.11
C VAL A 7 18.56 -3.05 -3.87
N LYS A 8 19.77 -3.63 -3.94
CA LYS A 8 21.03 -2.87 -3.81
C LYS A 8 21.17 -1.78 -4.87
N MET A 9 20.80 -2.08 -6.11
CA MET A 9 20.82 -1.09 -7.21
C MET A 9 19.86 0.06 -6.95
N ILE A 10 18.65 -0.21 -6.44
CA ILE A 10 17.69 0.85 -6.07
C ILE A 10 18.25 1.67 -4.90
N LEU A 11 18.80 1.04 -3.86
CA LEU A 11 19.44 1.74 -2.73
C LEU A 11 20.61 2.62 -3.18
N LEU A 12 21.46 2.10 -4.08
CA LEU A 12 22.57 2.84 -4.69
C LEU A 12 22.06 4.05 -5.49
N ALA A 13 21.04 3.86 -6.32
CA ALA A 13 20.45 4.95 -7.11
C ALA A 13 19.86 6.08 -6.25
N ASN A 14 19.54 5.80 -4.98
CA ASN A 14 19.02 6.77 -4.01
C ASN A 14 20.09 7.27 -3.03
N ASN A 15 21.37 6.92 -3.21
CA ASN A 15 22.47 7.24 -2.28
C ASN A 15 22.23 6.74 -0.84
N ARG A 16 21.56 5.59 -0.69
CA ARG A 16 21.22 4.99 0.62
C ARG A 16 21.87 3.65 0.88
N LEU A 17 22.70 3.13 -0.04
CA LEU A 17 23.42 1.88 0.21
C LEU A 17 24.52 2.13 1.25
N THR A 18 24.43 1.44 2.39
CA THR A 18 25.43 1.44 3.47
C THR A 18 25.84 -0.01 3.79
N ASP A 19 26.94 -0.23 4.49
CA ASP A 19 27.41 -1.59 4.82
C ASP A 19 26.43 -2.38 5.70
N ALA A 20 25.53 -1.70 6.42
CA ALA A 20 24.52 -2.30 7.30
C ALA A 20 23.09 -2.27 6.73
N PHE A 21 22.93 -2.06 5.41
CA PHE A 21 21.64 -1.79 4.77
C PHE A 21 20.55 -2.85 5.01
N ILE A 22 20.91 -4.11 5.28
CA ILE A 22 19.95 -5.22 5.47
C ILE A 22 19.04 -5.01 6.70
N ARG A 23 19.48 -4.21 7.68
CA ARG A 23 18.67 -3.89 8.88
C ARG A 23 17.81 -2.63 8.73
N ASP A 24 17.94 -1.93 7.61
CA ASP A 24 17.19 -0.70 7.36
C ASP A 24 15.74 -1.04 6.95
N VAL A 25 14.77 -0.31 7.49
CA VAL A 25 13.36 -0.37 7.07
C VAL A 25 13.24 -0.15 5.56
N GLN A 26 14.10 0.70 4.98
CA GLN A 26 14.16 0.91 3.53
C GLN A 26 14.49 -0.36 2.75
N TYR A 27 15.38 -1.20 3.26
CA TYR A 27 15.67 -2.49 2.63
C TYR A 27 14.45 -3.39 2.63
N VAL A 28 13.68 -3.43 3.74
CA VAL A 28 12.46 -4.23 3.84
C VAL A 28 11.40 -3.74 2.84
N ILE A 29 11.19 -2.43 2.76
CA ILE A 29 10.25 -1.80 1.83
C ILE A 29 10.61 -2.11 0.38
N ILE A 30 11.86 -1.84 -0.03
CA ILE A 30 12.31 -2.06 -1.40
C ILE A 30 12.28 -3.55 -1.73
N SER A 31 12.65 -4.43 -0.80
CA SER A 31 12.58 -5.88 -0.99
C SER A 31 11.16 -6.36 -1.22
N ALA A 32 10.18 -5.85 -0.46
CA ALA A 32 8.78 -6.19 -0.64
C ALA A 32 8.24 -5.74 -2.01
N ILE A 33 8.61 -4.54 -2.46
CA ILE A 33 8.25 -4.01 -3.77
C ILE A 33 8.89 -4.85 -4.88
N VAL A 34 10.20 -5.12 -4.80
CA VAL A 34 10.91 -5.94 -5.80
C VAL A 34 10.31 -7.34 -5.87
N ARG A 35 9.99 -7.96 -4.72
CA ARG A 35 9.29 -9.26 -4.67
C ARG A 35 7.98 -9.21 -5.43
N GLN A 36 7.13 -8.22 -5.16
CA GLN A 36 5.85 -8.08 -5.84
C GLN A 36 6.02 -7.93 -7.36
N VAL A 37 6.91 -7.05 -7.81
CA VAL A 37 7.19 -6.85 -9.23
C VAL A 37 7.69 -8.15 -9.88
N TRP A 38 8.52 -8.92 -9.18
CA TRP A 38 9.00 -10.21 -9.69
C TRP A 38 7.91 -11.27 -9.79
N THR A 39 6.94 -11.24 -8.88
CA THR A 39 5.79 -12.15 -8.88
C THR A 39 4.79 -11.78 -9.99
N VAL A 40 4.49 -10.49 -10.15
CA VAL A 40 3.41 -10.02 -11.05
C VAL A 40 3.91 -9.77 -12.47
N CYS A 41 5.10 -9.18 -12.65
CA CYS A 41 5.57 -8.75 -13.96
C CYS A 41 6.41 -9.84 -14.64
N ARG A 42 5.95 -10.32 -15.81
CA ARG A 42 6.64 -11.32 -16.63
C ARG A 42 7.48 -10.72 -17.76
N CYS A 43 8.07 -9.55 -17.54
CA CYS A 43 9.02 -8.90 -18.45
C CYS A 43 10.48 -9.27 -18.12
N ASP A 44 11.44 -8.72 -18.87
CA ASP A 44 12.86 -8.91 -18.60
C ASP A 44 13.31 -8.19 -17.32
N TRP A 45 14.53 -8.48 -16.86
CA TRP A 45 15.01 -7.99 -15.57
C TRP A 45 15.23 -6.47 -15.54
N VAL A 46 15.53 -5.83 -16.68
CA VAL A 46 15.73 -4.38 -16.78
C VAL A 46 14.39 -3.68 -16.61
N ASP A 47 13.36 -4.17 -17.29
CA ASP A 47 12.00 -3.66 -17.14
C ASP A 47 11.52 -3.82 -15.71
N ARG A 48 11.70 -5.00 -15.09
CA ARG A 48 11.31 -5.21 -13.70
C ARG A 48 12.07 -4.30 -12.74
N PHE A 49 13.35 -4.01 -12.98
CA PHE A 49 14.11 -3.03 -12.20
C PHE A 49 13.52 -1.63 -12.35
N CYS A 50 13.24 -1.18 -13.58
CA CYS A 50 12.65 0.12 -13.85
C CYS A 50 11.27 0.27 -13.19
N ILE A 51 10.43 -0.77 -13.28
CA ILE A 51 9.10 -0.81 -12.64
C ILE A 51 9.25 -0.74 -11.11
N ALA A 52 10.08 -1.58 -10.50
CA ALA A 52 10.26 -1.59 -9.04
C ALA A 52 10.81 -0.26 -8.52
N ARG A 53 11.77 0.33 -9.22
CA ARG A 53 12.31 1.66 -8.89
C ARG A 53 11.25 2.75 -8.99
N SER A 54 10.46 2.74 -10.06
CA SER A 54 9.42 3.76 -10.29
C SER A 54 8.30 3.65 -9.27
N LEU A 55 7.87 2.42 -8.96
CA LEU A 55 6.88 2.14 -7.93
C LEU A 55 7.38 2.57 -6.54
N TYR A 56 8.64 2.27 -6.20
CA TYR A 56 9.24 2.75 -4.95
C TYR A 56 9.30 4.28 -4.87
N SER A 57 9.73 4.97 -5.93
CA SER A 57 9.78 6.44 -5.95
C SER A 57 8.40 7.05 -5.72
N MET A 58 7.40 6.57 -6.47
CA MET A 58 6.02 7.04 -6.36
C MET A 58 5.45 6.78 -4.95
N LEU A 59 5.61 5.58 -4.41
CA LEU A 59 5.12 5.27 -3.05
C LEU A 59 5.83 6.11 -1.99
N ASN A 60 7.14 6.35 -2.13
CA ASN A 60 7.89 7.17 -1.19
C ASN A 60 7.51 8.66 -1.26
N GLU A 61 7.10 9.16 -2.42
CA GLU A 61 6.55 10.52 -2.58
C GLU A 61 5.12 10.63 -2.02
N MET A 62 4.27 9.64 -2.27
CA MET A 62 2.88 9.64 -1.79
C MET A 62 2.75 9.37 -0.30
N PHE A 63 3.59 8.49 0.26
CA PHE A 63 3.63 8.13 1.66
C PHE A 63 4.86 8.74 2.35
N ASP A 64 4.91 10.07 2.34
CA ASP A 64 5.86 10.81 3.16
C ASP A 64 5.57 10.62 4.66
N GLU A 65 6.51 11.02 5.52
CA GLU A 65 6.39 10.89 6.99
C GLU A 65 5.07 11.45 7.54
N ARG A 66 4.62 12.59 6.99
CA ARG A 66 3.41 13.25 7.44
C ARG A 66 2.16 12.44 7.06
N THR A 67 2.11 11.96 5.83
CA THR A 67 0.99 11.18 5.30
C THR A 67 0.92 9.81 5.95
N VAL A 68 2.05 9.16 6.19
CA VAL A 68 2.13 7.89 6.94
C VAL A 68 1.55 8.09 8.34
N ARG A 69 2.02 9.08 9.09
CA ARG A 69 1.53 9.34 10.46
C ARG A 69 0.04 9.71 10.50
N SER A 70 -0.44 10.50 9.54
CA SER A 70 -1.86 10.85 9.44
C SER A 70 -2.71 9.62 9.14
N THR A 71 -2.32 8.84 8.13
CA THR A 71 -3.04 7.63 7.71
C THR A 71 -3.06 6.58 8.81
N ILE A 72 -1.96 6.38 9.55
CA ILE A 72 -1.93 5.46 10.70
C ILE A 72 -2.96 5.88 11.77
N LYS A 73 -3.05 7.18 12.09
CA LYS A 73 -4.06 7.68 13.04
C LYS A 73 -5.50 7.43 12.57
N GLU A 74 -5.76 7.65 11.28
CA GLU A 74 -7.06 7.35 10.68
C GLU A 74 -7.38 5.84 10.74
N ILE A 75 -6.42 4.97 10.41
CA ILE A 75 -6.58 3.51 10.50
C ILE A 75 -6.88 3.09 11.94
N HIS A 76 -6.12 3.59 12.92
CA HIS A 76 -6.40 3.32 14.34
C HIS A 76 -7.80 3.75 14.74
N HIS A 77 -8.22 4.94 14.32
CA HIS A 77 -9.55 5.44 14.63
C HIS A 77 -10.64 4.55 14.00
N GLU A 78 -10.56 4.25 12.70
CA GLU A 78 -11.56 3.45 11.98
C GLU A 78 -11.64 2.01 12.50
N VAL A 79 -10.51 1.38 12.83
CA VAL A 79 -10.48 0.05 13.43
C VAL A 79 -11.14 0.08 14.81
N ASN A 80 -10.75 1.03 15.67
CA ASN A 80 -11.27 1.14 17.05
C ASN A 80 -12.75 1.54 17.14
N MET A 81 -13.27 2.26 16.15
CA MET A 81 -14.69 2.65 16.08
C MET A 81 -15.61 1.44 15.88
N LEU A 82 -15.16 0.42 15.15
CA LEU A 82 -15.95 -0.76 14.84
C LEU A 82 -15.75 -1.87 15.88
N ARG A 83 -14.54 -2.04 16.39
CA ARG A 83 -14.20 -2.92 17.52
C ARG A 83 -12.99 -2.34 18.25
N SER A 84 -13.01 -2.27 19.58
CA SER A 84 -11.82 -1.87 20.35
C SER A 84 -10.72 -2.90 20.15
N ALA A 85 -9.82 -2.66 19.18
CA ALA A 85 -8.79 -3.61 18.83
C ALA A 85 -7.77 -3.72 19.96
N SER A 86 -7.35 -4.94 20.26
CA SER A 86 -6.37 -5.20 21.30
C SER A 86 -5.03 -4.50 20.99
N GLU A 87 -4.36 -3.95 22.01
CA GLU A 87 -2.98 -3.42 21.85
C GLU A 87 -2.00 -4.50 21.35
N GLN A 88 -2.31 -5.77 21.60
CA GLN A 88 -1.57 -6.93 21.12
C GLN A 88 -1.64 -7.11 19.60
N LEU A 89 -2.75 -6.71 18.96
CA LEU A 89 -2.89 -6.72 17.50
C LEU A 89 -1.89 -5.75 16.87
N TRP A 90 -1.87 -4.50 17.37
CA TRP A 90 -1.04 -3.43 16.83
C TRP A 90 0.46 -3.70 17.00
N ALA A 91 0.86 -4.37 18.08
CA ALA A 91 2.25 -4.75 18.30
C ALA A 91 2.75 -5.84 17.32
N LYS A 92 1.86 -6.62 16.71
CA LYS A 92 2.20 -7.70 15.77
C LYS A 92 2.31 -7.25 14.31
N PHE A 93 1.73 -6.10 13.97
CA PHE A 93 1.65 -5.65 12.58
C PHE A 93 2.37 -4.33 12.36
N ASP A 94 3.31 -4.33 11.41
CA ASP A 94 3.99 -3.11 10.98
C ASP A 94 3.20 -2.42 9.86
N VAL A 95 2.20 -1.65 10.28
CA VAL A 95 1.33 -0.89 9.37
C VAL A 95 2.12 0.14 8.57
N GLU A 96 3.23 0.68 9.12
CA GLU A 96 4.09 1.61 8.40
C GLU A 96 4.70 0.96 7.14
N ILE A 97 5.21 -0.27 7.27
CA ILE A 97 5.71 -1.04 6.12
C ILE A 97 4.60 -1.27 5.10
N TRP A 98 3.36 -1.55 5.54
CA TRP A 98 2.24 -1.73 4.60
C TRP A 98 1.95 -0.46 3.82
N LEU A 99 1.88 0.69 4.50
CA LEU A 99 1.63 1.97 3.83
C LEU A 99 2.73 2.28 2.80
N ARG A 100 4.00 2.18 3.21
CA ARG A 100 5.14 2.51 2.34
C ARG A 100 5.36 1.51 1.20
N THR A 101 4.78 0.31 1.29
CA THR A 101 4.82 -0.68 0.21
C THR A 101 3.54 -0.70 -0.62
N GLY A 102 2.53 0.11 -0.32
CA GLY A 102 1.24 0.04 -1.00
C GLY A 102 0.45 -1.25 -0.71
N CYS A 103 0.60 -1.80 0.50
CA CYS A 103 0.08 -3.09 0.97
C CYS A 103 0.70 -4.33 0.28
N CYS A 104 1.82 -4.19 -0.41
CA CYS A 104 2.44 -5.32 -1.10
C CYS A 104 3.17 -6.27 -0.15
N ALA A 105 3.60 -5.75 1.02
CA ALA A 105 4.08 -6.58 2.12
C ALA A 105 2.96 -7.40 2.80
N LEU A 106 1.69 -6.99 2.64
CA LEU A 106 0.53 -7.66 3.24
C LEU A 106 0.11 -8.90 2.45
N LEU A 107 0.12 -8.80 1.12
CA LEU A 107 -0.48 -9.81 0.23
C LEU A 107 0.49 -10.96 -0.08
N ARG A 108 -0.07 -12.13 -0.33
CA ARG A 108 0.65 -13.34 -0.77
C ARG A 108 0.18 -13.83 -2.15
N SER A 109 -1.10 -13.65 -2.48
CA SER A 109 -1.69 -14.04 -3.76
C SER A 109 -1.21 -13.16 -4.91
N GLU A 110 -0.66 -13.79 -5.96
CA GLU A 110 -0.26 -13.11 -7.21
C GLU A 110 -1.42 -12.29 -7.81
N ARG A 111 -2.65 -12.84 -7.78
CA ARG A 111 -3.84 -12.15 -8.33
C ARG A 111 -4.22 -10.91 -7.51
N ALA A 112 -4.16 -11.01 -6.18
CA ALA A 112 -4.44 -9.87 -5.30
C ALA A 112 -3.36 -8.78 -5.48
N MET A 113 -2.09 -9.18 -5.52
CA MET A 113 -0.97 -8.28 -5.78
C MET A 113 -1.10 -7.56 -7.12
N GLN A 114 -1.49 -8.27 -8.17
CA GLN A 114 -1.67 -7.69 -9.50
C GLN A 114 -2.78 -6.63 -9.48
N ARG A 115 -3.92 -6.91 -8.85
CA ARG A 115 -5.03 -5.95 -8.76
C ARG A 115 -4.65 -4.68 -8.00
N VAL A 116 -3.89 -4.80 -6.91
CA VAL A 116 -3.37 -3.62 -6.20
C VAL A 116 -2.37 -2.88 -7.07
N MET A 117 -1.41 -3.58 -7.68
CA MET A 117 -0.40 -2.98 -8.54
C MET A 117 -1.01 -2.22 -9.73
N ASP A 118 -2.05 -2.77 -10.36
CA ASP A 118 -2.79 -2.09 -11.43
C ASP A 118 -3.33 -0.73 -10.97
N LYS A 119 -3.81 -0.63 -9.72
CA LYS A 119 -4.32 0.62 -9.15
C LYS A 119 -3.22 1.55 -8.64
N LEU A 120 -2.13 1.02 -8.09
CA LEU A 120 -0.96 1.82 -7.73
C LEU A 120 -0.39 2.51 -8.98
N CYS A 121 -0.27 1.77 -10.08
CA CYS A 121 0.25 2.28 -11.34
C CYS A 121 -0.62 3.36 -12.00
N THR A 122 -1.91 3.50 -11.64
CA THR A 122 -2.71 4.65 -12.12
C THR A 122 -2.42 5.93 -11.34
N GLY A 123 -1.83 5.83 -10.14
CA GLY A 123 -1.57 6.96 -9.25
C GLY A 123 -2.81 7.60 -8.63
N ILE A 124 -4.01 7.10 -8.93
CA ILE A 124 -5.28 7.69 -8.49
C ILE A 124 -5.77 6.96 -7.24
N ASN A 125 -6.10 7.72 -6.19
CA ASN A 125 -6.65 7.23 -4.93
C ASN A 125 -5.80 6.14 -4.24
N VAL A 126 -4.48 6.18 -4.43
CA VAL A 126 -3.55 5.21 -3.81
C VAL A 126 -3.64 5.25 -2.28
N ILE A 127 -3.61 6.44 -1.67
CA ILE A 127 -3.70 6.57 -0.20
C ILE A 127 -5.02 5.99 0.33
N PRO A 128 -6.21 6.40 -0.18
CA PRO A 128 -7.48 5.78 0.21
C PRO A 128 -7.50 4.25 0.04
N LEU A 129 -6.96 3.72 -1.06
CA LEU A 129 -6.93 2.28 -1.32
C LEU A 129 -6.09 1.53 -0.30
N VAL A 130 -4.86 1.98 -0.07
CA VAL A 130 -3.93 1.36 0.88
C VAL A 130 -4.47 1.44 2.30
N LYS A 131 -5.13 2.56 2.65
CA LYS A 131 -5.85 2.71 3.93
C LYS A 131 -6.96 1.68 4.06
N ALA A 132 -7.87 1.60 3.08
CA ALA A 132 -9.00 0.68 3.11
C ALA A 132 -8.56 -0.79 3.21
N LEU A 133 -7.50 -1.17 2.49
CA LEU A 133 -6.91 -2.50 2.59
C LEU A 133 -6.37 -2.80 3.99
N SER A 134 -5.66 -1.84 4.58
CA SER A 134 -5.09 -1.99 5.92
C SER A 134 -6.18 -2.13 6.98
N VAL A 135 -7.24 -1.32 6.88
CA VAL A 135 -8.40 -1.38 7.79
C VAL A 135 -9.14 -2.71 7.68
N ASP A 136 -9.49 -3.15 6.47
CA ASP A 136 -10.25 -4.39 6.26
C ASP A 136 -9.46 -5.61 6.75
N TYR A 137 -8.14 -5.62 6.52
CA TYR A 137 -7.27 -6.66 7.06
C TYR A 137 -7.22 -6.65 8.58
N LEU A 138 -6.99 -5.50 9.21
CA LEU A 138 -6.89 -5.41 10.68
C LEU A 138 -8.20 -5.79 11.37
N GLN A 139 -9.34 -5.39 10.81
CA GLN A 139 -10.65 -5.77 11.32
C GLN A 139 -10.91 -7.27 11.19
N SER A 140 -10.57 -7.84 10.03
CA SER A 140 -10.64 -9.29 9.80
C SER A 140 -9.69 -10.06 10.72
N ALA A 141 -8.52 -9.49 11.00
CA ALA A 141 -7.52 -10.08 11.86
C ALA A 141 -8.02 -10.09 13.32
N GLU A 142 -8.51 -8.97 13.82
CA GLU A 142 -9.06 -8.85 15.18
C GLU A 142 -10.24 -9.80 15.41
N GLU A 143 -11.11 -10.01 14.40
CA GLU A 143 -12.18 -10.99 14.49
C GLU A 143 -11.66 -12.42 14.74
N ARG A 144 -10.58 -12.79 14.07
CA ARG A 144 -9.96 -14.11 14.19
C ARG A 144 -9.16 -14.26 15.48
N PHE A 145 -8.48 -13.19 15.92
CA PHE A 145 -7.85 -13.15 17.24
C PHE A 145 -8.88 -13.29 18.38
N GLY A 146 -10.05 -12.65 18.25
CA GLY A 146 -11.17 -12.81 19.18
C GLY A 146 -11.75 -14.23 19.25
N GLN A 147 -11.49 -15.07 18.24
CA GLN A 147 -11.84 -16.50 18.22
C GLN A 147 -10.78 -17.39 18.88
N GLY A 148 -9.73 -16.80 19.48
CA GLY A 148 -8.69 -17.52 20.21
C GLY A 148 -7.48 -17.94 19.36
N LEU A 149 -7.41 -17.51 18.09
CA LEU A 149 -6.22 -17.70 17.26
C LEU A 149 -5.13 -16.74 17.73
N THR A 150 -3.90 -17.25 17.94
CA THR A 150 -2.81 -16.44 18.52
C THR A 150 -1.68 -16.18 17.53
N ASP A 151 -1.61 -16.90 16.42
CA ASP A 151 -0.58 -16.75 15.39
C ASP A 151 -1.07 -15.89 14.21
N VAL A 152 -0.20 -14.99 13.74
CA VAL A 152 -0.40 -14.15 12.55
C VAL A 152 -0.60 -15.01 11.29
N ALA A 153 0.05 -16.17 11.22
CA ALA A 153 -0.07 -17.08 10.08
C ALA A 153 -1.50 -17.63 9.92
N GLU A 154 -2.16 -17.96 11.03
CA GLU A 154 -3.53 -18.49 11.09
C GLU A 154 -4.59 -17.40 10.84
N VAL A 155 -4.24 -16.17 11.20
CA VAL A 155 -5.10 -15.00 11.03
C VAL A 155 -5.05 -14.44 9.60
N THR A 156 -4.02 -14.79 8.82
CA THR A 156 -3.90 -14.31 7.43
C THR A 156 -4.99 -14.92 6.53
N PRO A 157 -5.68 -14.15 5.67
CA PRO A 157 -6.60 -14.71 4.69
C PRO A 157 -5.91 -15.69 3.73
N GLY A 158 -6.60 -16.74 3.31
CA GLY A 158 -6.17 -17.54 2.15
C GLY A 158 -6.25 -16.71 0.85
N GLU A 159 -5.72 -17.23 -0.25
CA GLU A 159 -5.59 -16.50 -1.52
C GLU A 159 -6.91 -15.88 -2.03
N ASP A 160 -8.02 -16.63 -1.99
CA ASP A 160 -9.34 -16.13 -2.37
C ASP A 160 -9.88 -15.07 -1.40
N GLY A 161 -9.48 -15.15 -0.12
CA GLY A 161 -9.81 -14.15 0.89
C GLY A 161 -9.10 -12.83 0.61
N GLU A 162 -7.81 -12.88 0.29
CA GLU A 162 -7.04 -11.69 -0.10
C GLU A 162 -7.62 -11.01 -1.34
N LEU A 163 -7.99 -11.79 -2.37
CA LEU A 163 -8.56 -11.23 -3.58
C LEU A 163 -9.93 -10.57 -3.33
N ARG A 164 -10.77 -11.17 -2.49
CA ARG A 164 -12.07 -10.56 -2.09
C ARG A 164 -11.86 -9.25 -1.33
N MET A 165 -10.95 -9.23 -0.36
CA MET A 165 -10.57 -8.02 0.39
C MET A 165 -10.09 -6.91 -0.56
N VAL A 166 -9.21 -7.25 -1.52
CA VAL A 166 -8.71 -6.28 -2.50
C VAL A 166 -9.82 -5.72 -3.38
N ASN A 167 -10.70 -6.57 -3.93
CA ASN A 167 -11.80 -6.10 -4.77
C ASN A 167 -12.76 -5.20 -3.99
N LYS A 168 -13.10 -5.59 -2.75
CA LYS A 168 -13.95 -4.78 -1.85
C LYS A 168 -13.35 -3.39 -1.60
N ALA A 169 -12.04 -3.32 -1.30
CA ALA A 169 -11.35 -2.04 -1.08
C ALA A 169 -11.34 -1.17 -2.35
N ILE A 170 -11.09 -1.76 -3.52
CA ILE A 170 -11.13 -1.06 -4.80
C ILE A 170 -12.55 -0.50 -5.07
N GLU A 171 -13.58 -1.31 -4.88
CA GLU A 171 -14.98 -0.91 -5.07
C GLU A 171 -15.39 0.23 -4.12
N ALA A 172 -15.02 0.15 -2.84
CA ALA A 172 -15.31 1.19 -1.86
C ALA A 172 -14.69 2.53 -2.26
N VAL A 173 -13.41 2.53 -2.64
CA VAL A 173 -12.71 3.76 -3.05
C VAL A 173 -13.29 4.33 -4.34
N LEU A 174 -13.62 3.49 -5.31
CA LEU A 174 -14.26 3.94 -6.55
C LEU A 174 -15.63 4.56 -6.26
N TYR A 175 -16.42 3.93 -5.40
CA TYR A 175 -17.73 4.43 -5.00
C TYR A 175 -17.65 5.81 -4.33
N GLU A 176 -16.75 5.97 -3.35
CA GLU A 176 -16.52 7.27 -2.70
C GLU A 176 -16.07 8.35 -3.70
N THR A 177 -15.24 7.96 -4.67
CA THR A 177 -14.77 8.87 -5.72
C THR A 177 -15.91 9.29 -6.65
N MET A 178 -16.80 8.38 -7.01
CA MET A 178 -17.95 8.68 -7.86
C MET A 178 -19.02 9.52 -7.14
N GLN A 179 -19.15 9.38 -5.82
CA GLN A 179 -20.06 10.22 -5.03
C GLN A 179 -19.55 11.66 -4.83
N LYS A 180 -18.23 11.87 -4.82
CA LYS A 180 -17.64 13.21 -4.88
C LYS A 180 -17.87 13.78 -6.29
N LYS A 181 -18.94 14.56 -6.46
CA LYS A 181 -19.22 15.33 -7.70
C LYS A 181 -17.92 15.94 -8.24
N PRO A 182 -17.62 15.84 -9.54
CA PRO A 182 -16.51 16.58 -10.11
C PRO A 182 -16.75 18.07 -9.82
N THR A 183 -15.78 18.72 -9.18
CA THR A 183 -15.82 20.15 -8.92
C THR A 183 -16.08 20.83 -10.27
N LYS A 184 -17.27 21.43 -10.41
CA LYS A 184 -17.62 22.17 -11.63
C LYS A 184 -16.48 23.14 -11.91
N ILE A 185 -15.85 23.02 -13.08
CA ILE A 185 -15.00 24.07 -13.62
C ILE A 185 -15.89 25.30 -13.67
N SER A 186 -15.74 26.20 -12.70
CA SER A 186 -16.42 27.48 -12.70
C SER A 186 -15.82 28.23 -13.88
N GLU A 187 -16.63 28.47 -14.90
CA GLU A 187 -16.33 29.38 -15.99
C GLU A 187 -16.07 30.77 -15.41
N THR A 188 -14.81 31.07 -15.08
CA THR A 188 -14.38 32.45 -14.89
C THR A 188 -14.31 33.10 -16.27
N ARG A 189 -15.49 33.40 -16.82
CA ARG A 189 -15.64 34.24 -18.02
C ARG A 189 -15.31 35.66 -17.60
N THR A 190 -14.02 35.99 -17.56
CA THR A 190 -13.54 37.38 -17.46
C THR A 190 -14.02 38.14 -18.69
N ARG A 191 -15.16 38.81 -18.55
CA ARG A 191 -15.59 39.89 -19.43
C ARG A 191 -14.58 41.03 -19.28
N ASN A 192 -13.62 41.09 -20.20
CA ASN A 192 -12.85 42.31 -20.42
C ASN A 192 -13.79 43.35 -21.03
N THR A 193 -14.28 44.28 -20.22
CA THR A 193 -14.80 45.57 -20.69
C THR A 193 -13.58 46.43 -21.03
N VAL A 194 -13.30 46.58 -22.33
CA VAL A 194 -12.42 47.63 -22.83
C VAL A 194 -13.25 48.90 -22.86
N SER A 195 -12.81 49.91 -22.10
CA SER A 195 -13.22 51.32 -22.23
C SER A 195 -12.30 52.02 -23.21
#